data_AF-A0A2E6ENT5-F1
#
_entry.id   AF-A0A2E6ENT5-F1
#
_cell.length_a   1.000
_cell.length_b   1.000
_cell.length_c   1.000
_cell.angle_alpha   90.00
_cell.angle_beta   90.00
_cell.angle_gamma   90.00
#
_symmetry.space_group_name_H-M   'P 1'
#
loop_
_entity.id
_entity.type
_entity.pdbx_description
1 polymer ?
#
loop_
_entity_poly.entity_id
_entity_poly.type
_entity_poly.pdbx_seq_one_letter_code
_entity_poly.pdbx_strand_id
1 'polypeptide(L)' 'MKIRALLKTPLYRHRGGPDQVPYLAGNVSELRGTADARDGGLDLQVAEMFDGKGEPVAGSLKRIFLPLAKVDYYIIE' A
#
# COMPACT_ATOMS: atom_id res chain seq x y z
N MET A 1 -5.21 -0.75 -14.50
CA MET A 1 -4.03 -1.54 -14.93
C MET A 1 -3.50 -2.36 -13.74
N LYS A 2 -2.96 -3.58 -13.93
CA LYS A 2 -2.33 -4.31 -12.81
C LYS A 2 -1.00 -3.64 -12.48
N ILE A 3 -0.74 -3.42 -11.20
CA ILE A 3 0.50 -2.80 -10.75
C ILE A 3 1.08 -3.48 -9.52
N ARG A 4 2.40 -3.38 -9.44
CA ARG A 4 3.18 -3.57 -8.22
C ARG A 4 3.83 -2.24 -7.87
N ALA A 5 3.43 -1.63 -6.75
CA ALA A 5 3.95 -0.34 -6.28
C ALA A 5 4.83 -0.53 -5.05
N LEU A 6 6.09 -0.08 -5.13
CA LEU A 6 6.98 -0.01 -3.97
C LEU A 6 6.95 1.39 -3.36
N LEU A 7 6.87 1.43 -2.04
CA LEU A 7 6.66 2.65 -1.28
C LEU A 7 7.99 3.19 -0.76
N LYS A 8 8.24 4.47 -1.01
CA LYS A 8 9.40 5.18 -0.46
C LYS A 8 9.33 5.30 1.06
N THR A 9 8.11 5.44 1.58
CA THR A 9 7.82 5.42 3.01
C THR A 9 6.84 4.29 3.29
N PRO A 10 7.19 3.30 4.12
CA PRO A 10 6.27 2.22 4.46
C PRO A 10 4.98 2.76 5.08
N LEU A 11 3.87 2.05 4.85
CA LEU A 11 2.65 2.24 5.62
C LEU A 11 2.82 1.47 6.92
N TYR A 12 2.72 2.15 8.05
CA TYR A 12 2.89 1.54 9.37
C TYR A 12 1.55 1.24 10.01
N ARG A 13 1.54 0.24 10.88
CA ARG A 13 0.46 0.07 11.88
C ARG A 13 0.39 1.33 12.72
N HIS A 14 -0.74 2.04 12.67
CA HIS A 14 -0.99 3.13 13.61
C HIS A 14 -0.96 2.55 15.02
N ARG A 15 -0.10 3.07 15.91
CA ARG A 15 -0.25 2.87 17.36
C ARG A 15 -1.42 3.74 17.84
N GLY A 16 -2.62 3.47 17.32
CA GLY A 16 -3.85 4.07 17.82
C GLY A 16 -4.23 3.42 19.15
N GLY A 17 -4.80 4.19 20.06
CA GLY A 17 -5.29 3.71 21.35
C GLY A 17 -6.36 2.62 21.24
N PRO A 18 -6.86 2.10 22.38
CA PRO A 18 -7.65 0.87 22.49
C PRO A 18 -8.90 0.76 21.57
N ASP A 19 -9.40 1.86 21.02
CA ASP A 19 -10.59 1.90 20.16
C ASP A 19 -10.32 1.99 18.65
N GLN A 20 -9.06 2.02 18.20
CA GLN A 20 -8.73 2.00 16.77
C GLN A 20 -8.40 0.58 16.31
N VAL A 21 -9.29 0.00 15.50
CA VAL A 21 -9.03 -1.27 14.81
C VAL A 21 -7.76 -1.09 13.96
N PRO A 22 -6.69 -1.87 14.21
CA PRO A 22 -5.47 -1.77 13.42
C PRO A 22 -5.77 -2.26 12.00
N TYR A 23 -5.76 -1.33 11.04
CA TYR A 23 -6.02 -1.61 9.62
C TYR A 23 -4.87 -2.40 8.96
N LEU A 24 -3.71 -2.52 9.61
CA LEU A 24 -2.55 -3.30 9.19
C LEU A 24 -1.95 -4.10 10.36
N ALA A 25 -1.55 -5.35 10.09
CA ALA A 25 -0.84 -6.20 11.04
C ALA A 25 0.69 -5.94 11.09
N GLY A 26 1.21 -5.10 10.19
CA GLY A 26 2.65 -4.84 10.07
C GLY A 26 2.97 -3.62 9.21
N ASN A 27 4.24 -3.49 8.81
CA ASN A 27 4.70 -2.43 7.93
C ASN A 27 4.57 -2.90 6.49
N VAL A 28 3.91 -2.10 5.65
CA VAL A 28 3.74 -2.39 4.23
C VAL A 28 4.68 -1.51 3.42
N SER A 29 5.60 -2.13 2.71
CA SER A 29 6.54 -1.44 1.80
C SER A 29 6.18 -1.66 0.34
N GLU A 30 5.29 -2.62 0.05
CA GLU A 30 4.86 -2.94 -1.31
C GLU A 30 3.36 -3.24 -1.34
N LEU A 31 2.69 -2.75 -2.38
CA LEU A 31 1.28 -2.98 -2.66
C LEU A 31 1.11 -3.56 -4.06
N ARG A 32 0.28 -4.59 -4.19
CA ARG A 32 -0.13 -5.16 -5.49
C ARG A 32 -1.62 -5.07 -5.67
N GLY A 33 -2.04 -4.86 -6.90
CA GLY A 33 -3.45 -4.83 -7.25
C GLY A 33 -3.70 -4.15 -8.58
N THR A 34 -4.84 -3.47 -8.69
CA THR A 34 -5.20 -2.73 -9.91
C THR A 34 -5.28 -1.24 -9.61
N ALA A 35 -4.59 -0.43 -10.41
CA ALA A 35 -4.60 1.02 -10.25
C ALA A 35 -5.09 1.75 -11.49
N ASP A 36 -5.61 2.95 -11.27
CA ASP A 36 -5.85 3.96 -12.29
C ASP A 36 -4.93 5.16 -12.03
N ALA A 37 -4.28 5.66 -13.09
CA ALA A 37 -3.48 6.86 -13.00
C ALA A 37 -4.41 8.08 -12.81
N ARG A 38 -4.08 8.92 -11.84
CA ARG A 38 -4.78 10.20 -11.59
C ARG A 38 -3.75 11.31 -11.49
N ASP A 39 -4.20 12.55 -11.60
CA ASP A 39 -3.30 13.69 -11.43
C ASP A 39 -2.62 13.63 -10.06
N GLY A 40 -1.29 13.62 -10.06
CA GLY A 40 -0.46 13.51 -8.86
C GLY A 40 -0.28 12.11 -8.23
N GLY A 41 -0.80 11.03 -8.81
CA GLY A 41 -0.63 9.70 -8.20
C GLY A 41 -1.36 8.53 -8.84
N LEU A 42 -1.46 7.45 -8.07
CA LEU A 42 -2.12 6.20 -8.45
C LEU A 42 -3.26 5.93 -7.47
N ASP A 43 -4.46 5.73 -7.99
CA ASP A 43 -5.60 5.27 -7.20
C ASP A 43 -5.65 3.74 -7.29
N LEU A 44 -5.17 3.07 -6.24
CA LEU A 44 -4.92 1.63 -6.22
C LEU A 44 -6.02 0.90 -5.45
N GLN A 45 -6.66 -0.07 -6.09
CA GLN A 45 -7.40 -1.13 -5.44
C GLN A 45 -6.42 -2.23 -5.02
N VAL A 46 -6.27 -2.42 -3.71
CA VAL A 46 -5.27 -3.29 -3.11
C VAL A 46 -5.78 -4.72 -3.09
N ALA A 47 -5.01 -5.62 -3.69
CA ALA A 47 -5.25 -7.07 -3.64
C ALA A 47 -4.34 -7.72 -2.59
N GLU A 48 -3.06 -7.34 -2.56
CA GLU A 48 -2.04 -7.91 -1.69
C GLU A 48 -1.11 -6.82 -1.15
N MET A 49 -0.55 -7.06 0.03
CA MET A 49 0.35 -6.16 0.73
C MET A 49 1.57 -6.95 1.21
N PHE A 50 2.75 -6.37 1.08
CA PHE A 50 4.01 -7.02 1.47
C PHE A 50 4.88 -6.07 2.30
N ASP A 51 5.66 -6.65 3.19
CA ASP A 51 6.66 -5.92 3.97
C ASP A 51 7.97 -5.72 3.18
N GLY A 52 8.97 -5.09 3.81
CA GLY A 52 10.28 -4.86 3.19
C GLY A 52 11.13 -6.12 2.95
N LYS A 53 10.67 -7.30 3.41
CA LYS A 53 11.29 -8.61 3.15
C LYS A 53 10.55 -9.41 2.08
N GLY A 54 9.41 -8.90 1.60
CA GLY A 54 8.55 -9.60 0.66
C GLY A 54 7.57 -10.57 1.32
N GLU A 55 7.39 -10.50 2.64
CA GLU A 55 6.43 -11.32 3.37
C GLU A 55 5.03 -10.69 3.32
N PRO A 56 3.96 -11.49 3.15
CA PRO A 56 2.60 -10.98 3.07
C PRO A 56 2.17 -10.35 4.40
N VAL A 57 1.57 -9.17 4.33
CA VAL A 57 1.05 -8.42 5.48
C VAL A 57 -0.48 -8.45 5.44
N ALA A 58 -1.09 -9.02 6.47
CA ALA A 58 -2.55 -8.97 6.61
C ALA A 58 -3.03 -7.54 6.92
N GLY A 59 -4.13 -7.13 6.29
CA GLY A 59 -4.81 -5.87 6.60
C GLY A 59 -6.10 -5.69 5.82
N SER A 60 -6.92 -4.73 6.25
CA SER A 60 -8.26 -4.47 5.70
C SER A 60 -8.28 -3.38 4.62
N LEU A 61 -7.10 -2.94 4.16
CA LEU A 61 -6.95 -1.86 3.20
C LEU A 61 -7.41 -2.34 1.82
N LYS A 62 -8.58 -1.88 1.36
CA LYS A 62 -9.15 -2.27 0.05
C LYS A 62 -8.78 -1.33 -1.09
N ARG A 63 -8.55 -0.06 -0.77
CA ARG A 63 -8.24 1.00 -1.74
C ARG A 63 -7.39 2.08 -1.08
N ILE A 64 -6.43 2.62 -1.81
CA ILE A 64 -5.56 3.70 -1.35
C ILE A 64 -5.14 4.57 -2.52
N PHE A 65 -5.13 5.88 -2.29
CA PHE A 65 -4.44 6.79 -3.19
C PHE A 65 -2.96 6.88 -2.81
N LEU A 66 -2.08 6.61 -3.77
CA LEU A 66 -0.64 6.70 -3.63
C LEU A 66 -0.16 7.94 -4.40
N PRO A 67 0.14 9.06 -3.70
CA PRO A 67 0.80 10.20 -4.33
C PRO A 67 2.14 9.76 -4.92
N LEU A 68 2.54 10.32 -6.06
CA LEU A 68 3.83 9.99 -6.69
C LEU A 68 5.01 10.17 -5.72
N ALA A 69 4.95 11.17 -4.83
CA ALA A 69 5.97 11.41 -3.81
C ALA A 69 6.14 10.27 -2.78
N LYS A 70 5.16 9.37 -2.67
CA LYS A 70 5.17 8.19 -1.79
C LYS A 70 5.59 6.91 -2.49
N VAL A 71 5.64 6.91 -3.82
CA VAL A 71 6.02 5.76 -4.63
C VAL A 71 7.50 5.91 -4.98
N ASP A 72 8.29 4.89 -4.69
CA ASP A 72 9.70 4.86 -5.10
C ASP A 72 9.78 4.45 -6.58
N TYR A 73 9.14 3.33 -6.92
CA TYR A 73 8.87 2.92 -8.29
C TYR A 73 7.64 2.00 -8.33
N TYR A 74 7.05 1.86 -9.52
CA TYR A 74 5.99 0.89 -9.76
C TYR A 74 6.21 0.18 -11.10
N ILE A 75 5.74 -1.06 -11.18
CA ILE A 75 5.81 -1.90 -12.37
C ILE A 75 4.37 -2.12 -12.84
N ILE A 76 4.11 -1.92 -14.13
CA ILE A 76 2.83 -2.26 -14.77
C ILE A 76 2.95 -3.71 -15.25
N GLU A 77 2.00 -4.55 -14.81
CA GLU A 77 1.92 -5.98 -15.14
C GLU A 77 0.85 -6.29 -16.19
#